data_AF-A0A435XXR1-F1
#
_entry.id   AF-A0A435XXR1-F1
#
_cell.length_a   1.000
_cell.length_b   1.000
_cell.length_c   1.000
_cell.angle_alpha   90.00
_cell.angle_beta   90.00
_cell.angle_gamma   90.00
#
_symmetry.space_group_name_H-M   'P 1'
#
loop_
_entity.id
_entity.type
_entity.pdbx_description
1 polymer ?
#
loop_
_entity_poly.entity_id
_entity_poly.type
_entity_poly.pdbx_seq_one_letter_code
_entity_poly.pdbx_strand_id
1 'polypeptide(L)'
;ATEALIRQEEKGALLGPSGSIIQAGFASNLDRELGILEDKGLYDEDSRFLPPDSLAGKAVRPTFTGPLDVLRRSAEARDTIQVVTTAMQMAQFDPGVMDNIDSDEAIKIVQSAGRSPQRIFRRKEEVDELRGARAKAQQSQAGMAAIATAGKAAKDAVPAAVQARDSGLLDGLQDMLGGGGQGGQPVGPAGNGA
;
A
#
# COMPACT_ATOMS: atom_id res chain seq x y z
N ALA A 1 19.51 32.17 15.19
CA ALA A 1 18.38 31.23 15.04
C ALA A 1 18.87 29.78 15.01
N THR A 2 19.83 29.44 14.15
CA THR A 2 20.38 28.07 13.98
C THR A 2 21.07 27.51 15.22
N GLU A 3 21.88 28.31 15.92
CA GLU A 3 22.58 27.88 17.15
C GLU A 3 21.64 27.55 18.31
N ALA A 4 20.50 28.25 18.40
CA ALA A 4 19.48 27.97 19.41
C ALA A 4 18.79 26.62 19.15
N LEU A 5 18.58 26.26 17.88
CA LEU A 5 18.05 24.96 17.49
C LEU A 5 19.06 23.84 17.79
N ILE A 6 20.33 24.03 17.43
CA ILE A 6 21.40 23.05 17.68
C ILE A 6 21.55 22.79 19.20
N ARG A 7 21.55 23.84 20.03
CA ARG A 7 21.61 23.66 21.50
C ARG A 7 20.37 22.95 22.06
N GLN A 8 19.19 23.16 21.48
CA GLN A 8 17.98 22.43 21.88
C GLN A 8 18.08 20.95 21.51
N GLU A 9 18.66 20.63 20.35
CA GLU A 9 18.89 19.25 19.91
C GLU A 9 19.93 18.55 20.77
N GLU A 10 21.09 19.16 21.05
CA GLU A 10 22.11 18.63 21.94
C GLU A 10 21.56 18.38 23.35
N LYS A 11 20.81 19.34 23.89
CA LYS A 11 20.18 19.21 25.22
C LYS A 11 19.10 18.13 25.23
N GLY A 12 18.34 17.99 24.15
CA GLY A 12 17.37 16.91 23.97
C GLY A 12 18.04 15.53 23.92
N ALA A 13 19.14 15.41 23.18
CA ALA A 13 19.93 14.17 23.09
C ALA A 13 20.54 13.78 24.45
N LEU A 14 21.04 14.75 25.21
CA LEU A 14 21.63 14.51 26.54
C LEU A 14 20.57 14.09 27.58
N LEU A 15 19.39 14.71 27.55
CA LEU A 15 18.34 14.46 28.55
C LEU A 15 17.35 13.35 28.17
N GLY A 16 17.29 12.98 26.90
CA GLY A 16 16.37 11.96 26.38
C GLY A 16 16.48 10.60 27.07
N PRO A 17 17.68 10.00 27.17
CA PRO A 17 17.86 8.69 27.81
C PRO A 17 17.41 8.69 29.28
N SER A 18 17.89 9.64 30.07
CA SER A 18 17.52 9.77 31.49
C SER A 18 16.02 10.03 31.67
N GLY A 19 15.43 10.87 30.81
CA GLY A 19 13.99 11.11 30.80
C GLY A 19 13.18 9.84 30.54
N SER A 20 13.59 9.03 29.55
CA SER A 20 12.90 7.79 29.21
C SER A 20 12.93 6.75 30.33
N ILE A 21 14.06 6.65 31.05
CA ILE A 21 14.20 5.74 32.20
C ILE A 21 13.28 6.19 33.35
N ILE A 22 13.27 7.49 33.66
CA ILE A 22 12.41 8.06 34.71
C ILE A 22 10.94 7.83 34.39
N GLN A 23 10.53 8.08 33.14
CA GLN A 23 9.16 7.84 32.68
C GLN A 23 8.77 6.37 32.76
N ALA A 24 9.63 5.46 32.29
CA ALA A 24 9.37 4.02 32.40
C ALA A 24 9.21 3.59 33.88
N GLY A 25 10.05 4.13 34.77
CA GLY A 25 9.92 3.94 36.22
C GLY A 25 8.57 4.42 36.75
N PHE A 26 8.16 5.65 36.40
CA PHE A 26 6.84 6.16 36.80
C PHE A 26 5.68 5.34 36.24
N ALA A 27 5.77 4.84 35.01
CA ALA A 27 4.73 3.98 34.44
C ALA A 27 4.61 2.69 35.23
N SER A 28 5.74 2.04 35.54
CA SER A 28 5.74 0.82 36.33
C SER A 28 5.19 1.02 37.74
N ASN A 29 5.47 2.18 38.35
CA ASN A 29 4.93 2.54 39.67
C ASN A 29 3.42 2.78 39.59
N LEU A 30 2.94 3.50 38.57
CA LEU A 30 1.52 3.75 38.37
C LEU A 30 0.74 2.47 38.09
N ASP A 31 1.27 1.57 37.25
CA ASP A 31 0.67 0.26 36.96
C ASP A 31 0.55 -0.56 38.26
N ARG A 32 1.58 -0.52 39.13
CA ARG A 32 1.54 -1.18 40.44
C ARG A 32 0.50 -0.55 41.37
N GLU A 33 0.42 0.78 41.43
CA GLU A 33 -0.56 1.49 42.25
C GLU A 33 -1.99 1.20 41.79
N LEU A 34 -2.24 1.19 40.47
CA LEU A 34 -3.52 0.80 39.90
C LEU A 34 -3.86 -0.65 40.23
N GLY A 35 -2.93 -1.59 40.08
CA GLY A 35 -3.16 -2.99 40.46
C GLY A 35 -3.54 -3.16 41.94
N ILE A 36 -2.89 -2.41 42.85
CA ILE A 36 -3.26 -2.43 44.28
C ILE A 36 -4.66 -1.85 44.52
N LEU A 37 -5.05 -0.83 43.76
CA LEU A 37 -6.39 -0.25 43.86
C LEU A 37 -7.46 -1.17 43.25
N GLU A 38 -7.15 -1.81 42.12
CA GLU A 38 -7.97 -2.86 41.50
C GLU A 38 -8.24 -4.00 42.50
N ASP A 39 -7.19 -4.51 43.14
CA ASP A 39 -7.29 -5.54 44.20
C ASP A 39 -8.14 -5.10 45.40
N LYS A 40 -8.28 -3.78 45.61
CA LYS A 40 -9.12 -3.18 46.66
C LYS A 40 -10.53 -2.82 46.19
N GLY A 41 -10.92 -3.23 44.99
CA GLY A 41 -12.26 -3.02 44.45
C GLY A 41 -12.43 -1.69 43.71
N LEU A 42 -11.35 -1.07 43.19
CA LEU A 42 -11.47 0.16 42.39
C LEU A 42 -12.43 0.01 41.22
N TYR A 43 -12.55 -1.19 40.64
CA TYR A 43 -13.43 -1.49 39.50
C TYR A 43 -14.57 -2.46 39.85
N ASP A 44 -14.95 -2.56 41.12
CA ASP A 44 -16.14 -3.33 41.51
C ASP A 44 -17.42 -2.68 40.94
N GLU A 45 -18.50 -3.46 40.80
CA GLU A 45 -19.75 -3.00 40.15
C GLU A 45 -20.39 -1.78 40.82
N ASP A 46 -20.20 -1.62 42.14
CA ASP A 46 -20.68 -0.48 42.92
C ASP A 46 -19.69 0.70 42.96
N SER A 47 -18.49 0.54 42.38
CA SER A 47 -17.47 1.58 42.33
C SER A 47 -17.83 2.68 41.33
N ARG A 48 -17.67 3.92 41.77
CA ARG A 48 -17.76 5.11 40.90
C ARG A 48 -16.71 5.15 39.77
N PHE A 49 -15.68 4.29 39.85
CA PHE A 49 -14.59 4.23 38.89
C PHE A 49 -14.69 3.02 37.95
N LEU A 50 -15.83 2.32 37.94
CA LEU A 50 -16.09 1.22 37.01
C LEU A 50 -15.81 1.66 35.56
N PRO A 51 -14.94 0.95 34.83
CA PRO A 51 -14.63 1.29 33.44
C PRO A 51 -15.89 1.14 32.56
N PRO A 52 -16.13 2.04 31.60
CA PRO A 52 -17.23 1.89 30.66
C PRO A 52 -17.05 0.64 29.78
N ASP A 53 -18.16 0.02 29.36
CA ASP A 53 -18.17 -1.19 28.51
C ASP A 53 -17.31 -1.07 27.25
N SER A 54 -17.17 0.15 26.72
CA SER A 54 -16.32 0.44 25.57
C SER A 54 -14.84 0.15 25.78
N LEU A 55 -14.38 0.00 27.03
CA LEU A 55 -13.01 -0.37 27.41
C LEU A 55 -12.85 -1.86 27.74
N ALA A 56 -13.92 -2.64 27.76
CA ALA A 56 -13.86 -4.07 28.04
C ALA A 56 -12.90 -4.78 27.06
N GLY A 57 -11.97 -5.57 27.59
CA GLY A 57 -10.96 -6.30 26.81
C GLY A 57 -9.89 -5.44 26.14
N LYS A 58 -9.84 -4.13 26.40
CA LYS A 58 -8.81 -3.23 25.86
C LYS A 58 -7.71 -3.01 26.89
N ALA A 59 -6.45 -3.13 26.46
CA ALA A 59 -5.30 -2.75 27.27
C ALA A 59 -5.17 -1.22 27.30
N VAL A 60 -5.40 -0.61 28.46
CA VAL A 60 -5.13 0.81 28.69
C VAL A 60 -3.73 0.94 29.29
N ARG A 61 -2.91 1.84 28.74
CA ARG A 61 -1.59 2.14 29.30
C ARG A 61 -1.44 3.64 29.54
N PRO A 62 -0.82 4.03 30.66
CA PRO A 62 -0.49 5.43 30.88
C PRO A 62 0.50 5.90 29.81
N THR A 63 0.24 7.09 29.27
CA THR A 63 1.10 7.73 28.27
C THR A 63 1.63 9.03 28.84
N PHE A 64 2.96 9.18 28.86
CA PHE A 64 3.58 10.45 29.26
C PHE A 64 3.47 11.47 28.13
N THR A 65 3.08 12.70 28.50
CA THR A 65 2.91 13.84 27.59
C THR A 65 3.84 15.00 27.97
N GLY A 66 4.98 14.69 28.59
CA GLY A 66 5.92 15.70 29.06
C GLY A 66 6.67 16.39 27.90
N PRO A 67 7.36 17.52 28.15
CA PRO A 67 8.15 18.21 27.13
C PRO A 67 9.22 17.31 26.47
N LEU A 68 9.82 16.40 27.23
CA LEU A 68 10.80 15.44 26.70
C LEU A 68 10.15 14.40 25.78
N ASP A 69 8.92 13.96 26.04
CA ASP A 69 8.19 13.05 25.13
C ASP A 69 7.93 13.71 23.79
N VAL A 70 7.53 14.99 23.83
CA VAL A 70 7.29 15.76 22.62
C VAL A 70 8.58 15.87 21.82
N LEU A 71 9.71 16.19 22.47
CA LEU A 71 11.01 16.25 21.79
C LEU A 71 11.40 14.90 21.18
N ARG A 72 11.32 13.81 21.95
CA ARG A 72 11.65 12.45 21.47
C ARG A 72 10.79 12.04 20.27
N ARG A 73 9.47 12.17 20.39
CA ARG A 73 8.55 11.81 19.31
C ARG A 73 8.72 12.73 18.10
N SER A 74 9.03 14.01 18.31
CA SER A 74 9.32 14.94 17.21
C SER A 74 10.57 14.56 16.41
N ALA A 75 11.60 14.01 17.07
CA ALA A 75 12.75 13.42 16.36
C ALA A 75 12.32 12.17 15.59
N GLU A 76 11.62 11.23 16.25
CA GLU A 76 11.14 9.99 15.63
C GLU A 76 10.26 10.22 14.38
N ALA A 77 9.40 11.24 14.40
CA ALA A 77 8.61 11.63 13.25
C ALA A 77 9.41 12.26 12.12
N ARG A 78 10.41 13.10 12.43
CA ARG A 78 11.31 13.66 11.41
C ARG A 78 12.04 12.54 10.68
N ASP A 79 12.56 11.57 11.44
CA ASP A 79 13.26 10.41 10.88
C ASP A 79 12.32 9.56 10.02
N THR A 80 11.09 9.32 10.48
CA THR A 80 10.06 8.60 9.71
C THR A 80 9.73 9.31 8.39
N ILE A 81 9.53 10.63 8.41
CA ILE A 81 9.28 11.43 7.21
C ILE A 81 10.47 11.33 6.25
N GLN A 82 11.69 11.40 6.76
CA GLN A 82 12.90 11.28 5.95
C GLN A 82 12.98 9.92 5.26
N VAL A 83 12.73 8.82 5.99
CA VAL A 83 12.72 7.46 5.43
C VAL A 83 11.67 7.33 4.33
N VAL A 84 10.44 7.76 4.58
CA VAL A 84 9.36 7.71 3.57
C VAL A 84 9.71 8.55 2.35
N THR A 85 10.29 9.73 2.54
CA THR A 85 10.70 10.62 1.45
C THR A 85 11.80 10.00 0.60
N THR A 86 12.80 9.40 1.23
CA THR A 86 13.88 8.68 0.53
C THR A 86 13.33 7.48 -0.24
N ALA A 87 12.42 6.70 0.35
CA ALA A 87 11.80 5.59 -0.35
C ALA A 87 10.95 6.03 -1.54
N MET A 88 10.22 7.15 -1.46
CA MET A 88 9.52 7.72 -2.62
C MET A 88 10.47 8.10 -3.76
N GLN A 89 11.69 8.56 -3.45
CA GLN A 89 12.71 8.85 -4.47
C GLN A 89 13.23 7.57 -5.11
N MET A 90 13.47 6.53 -4.32
CA MET A 90 13.90 5.21 -4.80
C MET A 90 12.81 4.53 -5.64
N ALA A 91 11.54 4.71 -5.29
CA ALA A 91 10.38 4.17 -5.99
C ALA A 91 10.25 4.63 -7.45
N GLN A 92 10.91 5.73 -7.82
CA GLN A 92 10.98 6.20 -9.21
C GLN A 92 11.78 5.25 -10.11
N PHE A 93 12.73 4.51 -9.53
CA PHE A 93 13.57 3.54 -10.24
C PHE A 93 13.12 2.11 -9.98
N ASP A 94 12.71 1.81 -8.75
CA ASP A 94 12.20 0.50 -8.34
C ASP A 94 10.94 0.66 -7.48
N PRO A 95 9.74 0.51 -8.08
CA PRO A 95 8.48 0.61 -7.36
C PRO A 95 8.35 -0.37 -6.18
N GLY A 96 9.05 -1.52 -6.20
CA GLY A 96 8.97 -2.54 -5.15
C GLY A 96 9.54 -2.08 -3.80
N VAL A 97 10.31 -0.98 -3.77
CA VAL A 97 10.77 -0.37 -2.52
C VAL A 97 9.61 0.03 -1.61
N MET A 98 8.48 0.45 -2.20
CA MET A 98 7.31 0.87 -1.42
C MET A 98 6.60 -0.29 -0.71
N ASP A 99 6.79 -1.53 -1.14
CA ASP A 99 6.21 -2.71 -0.49
C ASP A 99 6.80 -2.94 0.91
N ASN A 100 7.96 -2.34 1.20
CA ASN A 100 8.60 -2.39 2.51
C ASN A 100 8.07 -1.32 3.48
N ILE A 101 7.20 -0.41 3.03
CA ILE A 101 6.70 0.70 3.84
C ILE A 101 5.22 0.53 4.15
N ASP A 102 4.92 0.37 5.43
CA ASP A 102 3.56 0.57 5.93
C ASP A 102 3.29 2.07 6.12
N SER A 103 2.58 2.66 5.17
CA SER A 103 2.21 4.08 5.21
C SER A 103 1.24 4.41 6.36
N ASP A 104 0.44 3.44 6.83
CA ASP A 104 -0.51 3.65 7.91
C ASP A 104 0.22 3.77 9.26
N GLU A 105 1.18 2.88 9.51
CA GLU A 105 2.05 2.98 10.68
C GLU A 105 2.95 4.22 10.63
N ALA A 106 3.52 4.55 9.47
CA ALA A 106 4.32 5.76 9.31
C ALA A 106 3.53 7.03 9.67
N ILE A 107 2.28 7.15 9.23
CA ILE A 107 1.41 8.27 9.58
C ILE A 107 1.10 8.30 11.09
N LYS A 108 0.90 7.16 11.74
CA LYS A 108 0.68 7.10 13.20
C LYS A 108 1.90 7.58 13.99
N ILE A 109 3.11 7.21 13.56
CA ILE A 109 4.34 7.70 14.19
C ILE A 109 4.44 9.22 14.06
N VAL A 110 4.20 9.76 12.85
CA VAL A 110 4.19 11.21 12.61
C VAL A 110 3.09 11.92 13.40
N GLN A 111 1.92 11.30 13.52
CA GLN A 111 0.82 11.80 14.35
C GLN A 111 1.22 11.89 15.83
N SER A 112 1.94 10.90 16.34
CA SER A 112 2.33 10.80 17.76
C SER A 112 3.28 11.92 18.21
N ALA A 113 4.00 12.51 17.27
CA ALA A 113 4.99 13.56 17.48
C ALA A 113 4.42 14.95 17.66
N GLY A 114 3.23 15.20 17.12
CA GLY A 114 2.59 16.50 17.19
C GLY A 114 1.60 16.58 18.34
N ARG A 115 1.28 17.82 18.74
CA ARG A 115 -0.01 18.16 19.38
C ARG A 115 -1.16 18.20 18.36
N SER A 116 -1.00 17.49 17.24
CA SER A 116 -1.93 17.46 16.13
C SER A 116 -3.29 16.99 16.64
N PRO A 117 -4.35 17.82 16.52
CA PRO A 117 -5.66 17.43 17.02
C PRO A 117 -6.15 16.16 16.32
N GLN A 118 -6.59 15.16 17.08
CA GLN A 118 -7.09 13.89 16.53
C GLN A 118 -8.15 14.07 15.45
N ARG A 119 -8.97 15.14 15.54
CA ARG A 119 -10.01 15.51 14.57
C ARG A 119 -9.54 15.69 13.11
N ILE A 120 -8.24 15.86 12.86
CA ILE A 120 -7.73 15.96 11.47
C ILE A 120 -7.62 14.60 10.79
N PHE A 121 -7.63 13.51 11.56
CA PHE A 121 -7.51 12.15 11.05
C PHE A 121 -8.88 11.50 10.97
N ARG A 122 -9.12 10.77 9.87
CA ARG A 122 -10.31 9.95 9.70
C ARG A 122 -10.25 8.74 10.61
N ARG A 123 -11.43 8.23 10.99
CA ARG A 123 -11.52 6.96 11.70
C ARG A 123 -11.11 5.81 10.79
N LYS A 124 -10.65 4.71 11.38
CA LYS A 124 -10.18 3.53 10.63
C LYS A 124 -11.26 3.00 9.69
N GLU A 125 -12.50 2.93 10.16
CA GLU A 125 -13.63 2.41 9.40
C GLU A 125 -13.89 3.24 8.13
N GLU A 126 -13.75 4.57 8.23
CA GLU A 126 -13.94 5.48 7.10
C GLU A 126 -12.81 5.33 6.06
N VAL A 127 -11.57 5.11 6.51
CA VAL A 127 -10.43 4.86 5.61
C VAL A 127 -10.60 3.51 4.88
N ASP A 128 -11.02 2.48 5.59
CA ASP A 128 -11.22 1.14 5.03
C ASP A 128 -12.38 1.15 4.02
N GLU A 129 -13.47 1.88 4.29
CA GLU A 129 -14.57 2.08 3.35
C GLU A 129 -14.11 2.79 2.07
N LEU A 130 -13.36 3.89 2.20
CA LEU A 130 -12.82 4.63 1.05
C LEU A 130 -11.85 3.80 0.20
N ARG A 131 -11.08 2.89 0.83
CA ARG A 131 -10.21 1.94 0.12
C ARG A 131 -11.03 0.87 -0.59
N GLY A 132 -12.03 0.31 0.07
CA GLY A 132 -12.96 -0.65 -0.54
C GLY A 132 -13.70 -0.06 -1.74
N ALA A 133 -14.16 1.19 -1.64
CA ALA A 133 -14.78 1.92 -2.73
C ALA A 133 -13.82 2.14 -3.91
N ARG A 134 -12.56 2.54 -3.64
CA ARG A 134 -11.52 2.68 -4.68
C ARG A 134 -11.19 1.37 -5.37
N ALA A 135 -11.04 0.28 -4.61
CA ALA A 135 -10.76 -1.04 -5.17
C ALA A 135 -11.88 -1.51 -6.10
N LYS A 136 -13.15 -1.33 -5.70
CA LYS A 136 -14.32 -1.62 -6.54
C LYS A 136 -14.36 -0.75 -7.79
N ALA A 137 -14.06 0.54 -7.66
CA ALA A 137 -14.00 1.47 -8.80
C ALA A 137 -12.90 1.08 -9.80
N GLN A 138 -11.71 0.72 -9.32
CA GLN A 138 -10.61 0.24 -10.16
C GLN A 138 -10.96 -1.07 -10.87
N GLN A 139 -11.60 -2.01 -10.18
CA GLN A 139 -12.05 -3.27 -10.81
C GLN A 139 -13.10 -3.03 -11.90
N SER A 140 -14.08 -2.15 -11.63
CA SER A 140 -15.10 -1.77 -12.60
C SER A 140 -14.48 -1.08 -13.83
N GLN A 141 -13.52 -0.17 -13.61
CA GLN A 141 -12.83 0.53 -14.69
C GLN A 141 -11.94 -0.40 -15.51
N ALA A 142 -11.25 -1.36 -14.88
CA ALA A 142 -10.47 -2.38 -15.56
C ALA A 142 -11.38 -3.30 -16.42
N GLY A 143 -12.54 -3.70 -15.90
CA GLY A 143 -13.52 -4.49 -16.65
C GLY A 143 -14.10 -3.75 -17.85
N MET A 144 -14.44 -2.46 -17.69
CA MET A 144 -14.91 -1.63 -18.79
C MET A 144 -13.83 -1.39 -19.85
N ALA A 145 -12.58 -1.17 -19.43
CA ALA A 145 -11.45 -1.02 -20.35
C ALA A 145 -11.19 -2.30 -21.16
N ALA A 146 -11.33 -3.48 -20.53
CA ALA A 146 -11.21 -4.77 -21.19
C ALA A 146 -12.32 -4.98 -22.24
N ILE A 147 -13.58 -4.68 -21.88
CA ILE A 147 -14.72 -4.77 -22.82
C ILE A 147 -14.58 -3.77 -23.97
N ALA A 148 -14.16 -2.53 -23.69
CA ALA A 148 -13.95 -1.51 -24.73
C ALA A 148 -12.84 -1.90 -25.71
N THR A 149 -11.74 -2.48 -25.20
CA THR A 149 -10.63 -2.96 -26.03
C THR A 149 -11.05 -4.16 -26.87
N ALA A 150 -11.77 -5.13 -26.28
CA ALA A 150 -12.30 -6.28 -27.00
C ALA A 150 -13.33 -5.87 -28.08
N GLY A 151 -14.21 -4.91 -27.75
CA GLY A 151 -15.21 -4.38 -28.67
C GLY A 151 -14.59 -3.60 -29.84
N LYS A 152 -13.48 -2.87 -29.62
CA LYS A 152 -12.71 -2.25 -30.70
C LYS A 152 -12.03 -3.29 -31.59
N ALA A 153 -11.33 -4.26 -30.98
CA ALA A 153 -10.69 -5.33 -31.74
C ALA A 153 -11.69 -6.12 -32.61
N ALA A 154 -12.87 -6.42 -32.08
CA ALA A 154 -13.94 -7.07 -32.85
C ALA A 154 -14.48 -6.17 -33.97
N LYS A 155 -14.67 -4.87 -33.72
CA LYS A 155 -15.12 -3.90 -34.73
C LYS A 155 -14.09 -3.65 -35.82
N ASP A 156 -12.79 -3.72 -35.52
CA ASP A 156 -11.72 -3.50 -36.50
C ASP A 156 -11.44 -4.78 -37.33
N ALA A 157 -11.71 -5.96 -36.77
CA ALA A 157 -11.60 -7.25 -37.48
C ALA A 157 -12.67 -7.43 -38.57
N VAL A 158 -13.89 -6.89 -38.37
CA VAL A 158 -14.98 -6.98 -39.35
C VAL A 158 -14.65 -6.30 -40.69
N PRO A 159 -14.26 -5.01 -40.75
CA PRO A 159 -13.87 -4.36 -42.00
C PRO A 159 -12.57 -4.95 -42.56
N ALA A 160 -11.62 -5.40 -41.74
CA ALA A 160 -10.42 -6.09 -42.23
C ALA A 160 -10.77 -7.41 -42.94
N ALA A 161 -11.72 -8.18 -42.42
CA ALA A 161 -12.19 -9.42 -43.04
C ALA A 161 -13.02 -9.15 -44.31
N VAL A 162 -13.82 -8.08 -44.33
CA VAL A 162 -14.57 -7.65 -45.52
C VAL A 162 -13.62 -7.15 -46.61
N GLN A 163 -12.60 -6.36 -46.25
CA GLN A 163 -11.61 -5.82 -47.19
C GLN A 163 -10.64 -6.89 -47.71
N ALA A 164 -10.36 -7.94 -46.92
CA ALA A 164 -9.63 -9.12 -47.37
C ALA A 164 -10.46 -10.00 -48.33
N ARG A 165 -11.79 -10.02 -48.20
CA ARG A 165 -12.70 -10.64 -49.18
C ARG A 165 -12.82 -9.80 -50.46
N ASP A 166 -13.04 -8.49 -50.33
CA ASP A 166 -13.27 -7.60 -51.47
C ASP A 166 -12.01 -7.35 -52.31
N SER A 167 -10.82 -7.56 -51.75
CA SER A 167 -9.54 -7.46 -52.47
C SER A 167 -9.23 -8.69 -53.34
N GLY A 168 -10.07 -9.73 -53.36
CA GLY A 168 -9.87 -10.94 -54.19
C GLY A 168 -8.65 -11.78 -53.79
N LEU A 169 -7.96 -11.43 -52.70
CA LEU A 169 -6.78 -12.11 -52.17
C LEU A 169 -7.06 -13.56 -51.80
N LEU A 170 -8.29 -13.86 -51.34
CA LEU A 170 -8.75 -15.21 -51.03
C LEU A 170 -9.07 -16.03 -52.28
N ASP A 171 -9.62 -15.42 -53.34
CA ASP A 171 -9.85 -16.09 -54.63
C ASP A 171 -8.52 -16.39 -55.33
N GLY A 172 -7.55 -15.47 -55.29
CA GLY A 172 -6.20 -15.69 -55.84
C GLY A 172 -5.42 -16.78 -55.10
N LEU A 173 -5.62 -16.94 -53.79
CA LEU A 173 -5.00 -18.02 -53.01
C LEU A 173 -5.63 -19.39 -53.31
N GLN A 174 -6.95 -19.42 -53.52
CA GLN A 174 -7.70 -20.63 -53.87
C GLN A 174 -7.33 -21.11 -55.29
N ASP A 175 -7.09 -20.19 -56.21
CA ASP A 175 -6.64 -20.49 -57.58
C ASP A 175 -5.18 -20.99 -57.60
N MET A 176 -4.33 -20.44 -56.72
CA MET A 176 -2.94 -20.90 -56.57
C MET A 176 -2.83 -22.30 -55.93
N LEU A 177 -3.78 -22.69 -55.08
CA LEU A 177 -3.86 -24.05 -54.53
C LEU A 177 -4.56 -25.06 -55.47
N GLY A 178 -5.35 -24.58 -56.45
CA GLY A 178 -6.08 -25.43 -57.40
C GLY A 178 -5.36 -25.73 -58.72
N GLY A 179 -4.39 -24.92 -59.13
CA GLY A 179 -3.75 -24.97 -60.46
C GLY A 179 -2.52 -25.89 -60.65
N GLY A 180 -2.28 -26.86 -59.76
CA GLY A 180 -1.03 -27.65 -59.70
C GLY A 180 -0.98 -28.94 -60.54
N GLY A 181 -1.67 -29.05 -61.68
CA GLY A 181 -1.72 -30.32 -62.42
C GLY A 181 -1.90 -30.25 -63.93
N GLN A 182 -0.80 -30.10 -64.68
CA GLN A 182 -0.41 -30.94 -65.84
C GLN A 182 0.65 -30.28 -66.73
N GLY A 183 1.66 -31.06 -67.11
CA GLY A 183 2.35 -30.89 -68.38
C GLY A 183 3.85 -31.10 -68.34
N GLY A 184 4.32 -32.23 -68.90
CA GLY A 184 5.67 -32.29 -69.49
C GLY A 184 6.49 -33.53 -69.19
N GLN A 185 6.13 -34.68 -69.78
CA GLN A 185 7.10 -35.76 -70.06
C GLN A 185 8.13 -35.27 -71.09
N PRO A 186 9.37 -35.79 -71.03
CA PRO A 186 9.94 -36.32 -72.26
C PRO A 186 10.53 -37.73 -72.11
N VAL A 187 10.68 -38.33 -73.29
CA VAL A 187 10.99 -39.70 -73.67
C VAL A 187 12.49 -39.99 -73.60
N GLY A 188 12.89 -41.21 -73.23
CA GLY A 188 14.22 -41.77 -73.55
C GLY A 188 14.62 -43.03 -72.77
N PRO A 189 15.36 -44.01 -73.33
CA PRO A 189 14.98 -45.42 -73.26
C PRO A 189 15.94 -46.38 -72.52
N ALA A 190 15.42 -47.59 -72.28
CA ALA A 190 16.08 -48.91 -72.26
C ALA A 190 17.15 -49.25 -71.20
N GLY A 191 17.00 -50.42 -70.55
CA GLY A 191 18.11 -51.11 -69.90
C GLY A 191 17.72 -52.15 -68.85
N ASN A 192 17.55 -53.39 -69.28
CA ASN A 192 17.39 -54.63 -68.50
C ASN A 192 18.41 -54.83 -67.36
N GLY A 193 18.01 -55.60 -66.34
CA GLY A 193 18.85 -56.70 -65.85
C GLY A 193 18.95 -56.87 -64.34
N ALA A 194 18.29 -57.94 -63.86
CA ALA A 194 18.46 -58.68 -62.60
C ALA A 194 17.99 -58.01 -61.29
#